data_AF-A0A2N5IPA8-F1
#
_entry.id   AF-A0A2N5IPA8-F1
#
_cell.length_a   1.000
_cell.length_b   1.000
_cell.length_c   1.000
_cell.angle_alpha   90.00
_cell.angle_beta   90.00
_cell.angle_gamma   90.00
#
_symmetry.space_group_name_H-M   'P 1'
#
loop_
_entity.id
_entity.type
_entity.pdbx_description
1 polymer ?
#
loop_
_entity_poly.entity_id
_entity_poly.type
_entity_poly.pdbx_seq_one_letter_code
_entity_poly.pdbx_strand_id
1 'polypeptide(L)'
;MELQVHSPYTSVEIVTNMTALRAAIELTNRINELKALENMTEAEASAARGEREKLAKQLSKTVQDVQKSTLTVTLEGLRANEWNQLILRCTSMENGRQSRDMNRLLQLAFPRMLRAIKDPVGKAMEASPESVKTLLDSLTDSQTAEILTTIQELNTPVTSLPKETLTLLASLN
;
A
#
# COMPACT_ATOMS: atom_id res chain seq x y z
N MET A 1 -1.63 -32.88 21.74
CA MET A 1 -1.34 -31.49 21.35
C MET A 1 -1.56 -31.39 19.86
N GLU A 2 -2.54 -30.61 19.41
CA GLU A 2 -2.80 -30.41 17.98
C GLU A 2 -1.88 -29.31 17.44
N LEU A 3 -1.34 -29.50 16.24
CA LEU A 3 -0.55 -28.49 15.55
C LEU A 3 -1.46 -27.36 15.09
N GLN A 4 -1.28 -26.15 15.61
CA GLN A 4 -1.96 -24.94 15.12
C GLN A 4 -1.01 -24.16 14.19
N VAL A 5 -1.48 -23.86 12.99
CA VAL A 5 -0.77 -23.04 11.99
C VAL A 5 -1.67 -21.87 11.62
N HIS A 6 -1.18 -20.65 11.83
CA HIS A 6 -1.87 -19.43 11.43
C HIS A 6 -1.24 -18.86 10.16
N SER A 7 -2.05 -18.69 9.13
CA SER A 7 -1.62 -17.94 7.95
C SER A 7 -1.47 -16.47 8.31
N PRO A 8 -0.35 -15.83 7.96
CA PRO A 8 -0.20 -14.40 8.17
C PRO A 8 -1.20 -13.66 7.27
N TYR A 9 -1.68 -12.52 7.73
CA TYR A 9 -2.50 -11.62 6.93
C TYR A 9 -2.14 -10.17 7.24
N THR A 10 -2.35 -9.29 6.28
CA THR A 10 -2.13 -7.85 6.45
C THR A 10 -3.15 -7.07 5.63
N SER A 11 -3.31 -5.79 5.95
CA SER A 11 -4.18 -4.86 5.22
C SER A 11 -3.34 -3.81 4.52
N VAL A 12 -3.68 -3.53 3.26
CA VAL A 12 -3.06 -2.51 2.41
C VAL A 12 -4.13 -1.52 1.99
N GLU A 13 -3.79 -0.23 2.02
CA GLU A 13 -4.66 0.84 1.53
C GLU A 13 -4.32 1.14 0.07
N ILE A 14 -5.32 1.05 -0.81
CA ILE A 14 -5.16 1.32 -2.24
C ILE A 14 -5.95 2.58 -2.58
N VAL A 15 -5.21 3.65 -2.85
CA VAL A 15 -5.80 4.90 -3.35
C VAL A 15 -6.18 4.71 -4.81
N THR A 16 -7.47 4.83 -5.13
CA THR A 16 -7.98 4.66 -6.50
C THR A 16 -8.08 5.99 -7.27
N ASN A 17 -8.18 7.14 -6.57
CA ASN A 17 -8.20 8.46 -7.20
C ASN A 17 -6.82 9.12 -7.17
N MET A 18 -5.97 8.75 -8.13
CA MET A 18 -4.61 9.30 -8.24
C MET A 18 -4.59 10.79 -8.58
N THR A 19 -5.64 11.32 -9.21
CA THR A 19 -5.77 12.76 -9.49
C THR A 19 -5.92 13.56 -8.21
N ALA A 20 -6.79 13.11 -7.29
CA ALA A 20 -6.95 13.74 -5.99
C ALA A 20 -5.66 13.64 -5.15
N LEU A 21 -4.96 12.50 -5.21
CA LEU A 21 -3.68 12.33 -4.52
C LEU A 21 -2.62 13.32 -5.01
N ARG A 22 -2.48 13.48 -6.33
CA ARG A 22 -1.55 14.46 -6.91
C ARG A 22 -1.86 15.88 -6.47
N ALA A 23 -3.14 16.28 -6.52
CA ALA A 23 -3.57 17.59 -6.06
C ALA A 23 -3.27 17.81 -4.57
N ALA A 24 -3.41 16.78 -3.73
CA ALA A 24 -3.05 16.86 -2.31
C ALA A 24 -1.54 17.06 -2.10
N ILE A 25 -0.70 16.36 -2.87
CA ILE A 25 0.76 16.51 -2.83
C ILE A 25 1.17 17.93 -3.26
N GLU A 26 0.61 18.44 -4.36
CA GLU A 26 0.88 19.81 -4.85
C GLU A 26 0.50 20.87 -3.81
N LEU A 27 -0.69 20.77 -3.21
CA LEU A 27 -1.13 21.67 -2.15
C LEU A 27 -0.22 21.58 -0.91
N THR A 28 0.23 20.39 -0.56
CA THR A 28 1.16 20.17 0.56
C THR A 28 2.51 20.85 0.30
N ASN A 29 3.07 20.67 -0.90
CA ASN A 29 4.30 21.32 -1.30
C ASN A 29 4.16 22.85 -1.28
N ARG A 30 3.06 23.39 -1.81
CA ARG A 30 2.78 24.82 -1.82
C ARG A 30 2.69 25.41 -0.40
N ILE A 31 2.06 24.70 0.53
CA ILE A 31 2.01 25.11 1.94
C ILE A 31 3.40 25.09 2.58
N ASN A 32 4.24 24.13 2.25
CA ASN A 32 5.60 24.04 2.78
C ASN A 32 6.52 25.13 2.20
N GLU A 33 6.38 25.47 0.91
CA GLU A 33 7.05 26.62 0.30
C GLU A 33 6.71 27.93 1.02
N LEU A 34 5.43 28.16 1.32
CA LEU A 34 4.98 29.35 2.04
C LEU A 34 5.48 29.41 3.50
N LYS A 35 5.86 28.27 4.10
CA LYS A 35 6.50 28.24 5.43
C LYS A 35 7.99 28.59 5.39
N ALA A 36 8.66 28.36 4.27
CA ALA A 36 10.11 28.53 4.12
C ALA A 36 10.53 29.97 3.82
N LEU A 37 9.60 30.91 3.69
CA LEU A 37 9.88 32.33 3.45
C LEU A 37 10.31 33.03 4.74
N GLU A 38 11.63 33.17 4.93
CA GLU A 38 12.22 34.06 5.94
C GLU A 38 12.28 35.50 5.42
N ASN A 39 12.11 36.48 6.32
CA ASN A 39 12.16 37.94 6.06
C ASN A 39 10.93 38.57 5.38
N MET A 40 9.71 38.11 5.70
CA MET A 40 8.48 38.78 5.25
C MET A 40 8.17 40.01 6.11
N THR A 41 7.71 41.10 5.48
CA THR A 41 7.12 42.25 6.20
C THR A 41 5.80 41.86 6.87
N GLU A 42 5.30 42.63 7.83
CA GLU A 42 4.06 42.31 8.57
C GLU A 42 2.83 42.16 7.65
N ALA A 43 2.73 42.98 6.60
CA ALA A 43 1.66 42.90 5.61
C ALA A 43 1.78 41.62 4.75
N GLU A 44 2.99 41.27 4.33
CA GLU A 44 3.27 40.05 3.57
C GLU A 44 3.04 38.79 4.41
N ALA A 45 3.43 38.82 5.69
CA ALA A 45 3.18 37.74 6.64
C ALA A 45 1.67 37.53 6.88
N SER A 46 0.89 38.61 6.95
CA SER A 46 -0.58 38.54 7.07
C SER A 46 -1.22 37.95 5.80
N ALA A 47 -0.79 38.39 4.62
CA ALA A 47 -1.26 37.85 3.34
C ALA A 47 -0.91 36.36 3.19
N ALA A 48 0.32 35.97 3.54
CA ALA A 48 0.78 34.58 3.50
C ALA A 48 0.00 33.68 4.47
N ARG A 49 -0.37 34.18 5.66
CA ARG A 49 -1.25 33.45 6.58
C ARG A 49 -2.64 33.22 5.96
N GLY A 50 -3.22 34.24 5.35
CA GLY A 50 -4.52 34.13 4.68
C GLY A 50 -4.52 33.17 3.49
N GLU A 51 -3.47 33.19 2.67
CA GLU A 51 -3.28 32.24 1.56
C GLU A 51 -3.08 30.82 2.09
N ARG A 52 -2.25 30.63 3.12
CA ARG A 52 -2.03 29.34 3.76
C ARG A 52 -3.31 28.76 4.34
N GLU A 53 -4.16 29.57 4.97
CA GLU A 53 -5.44 29.09 5.51
C GLU A 53 -6.38 28.61 4.38
N LYS A 54 -6.42 29.34 3.25
CA LYS A 54 -7.19 28.92 2.07
C LYS A 54 -6.66 27.61 1.50
N LEU A 55 -5.35 27.49 1.32
CA LEU A 55 -4.70 26.27 0.83
C LEU A 55 -4.91 25.09 1.80
N ALA A 56 -4.85 25.32 3.12
CA ALA A 56 -5.11 24.30 4.11
C ALA A 56 -6.56 23.78 4.06
N LYS A 57 -7.54 24.67 3.84
CA LYS A 57 -8.94 24.28 3.63
C LYS A 57 -9.11 23.47 2.34
N GLN A 58 -8.44 23.86 1.26
CA GLN A 58 -8.44 23.10 0.01
C GLN A 58 -7.79 21.73 0.20
N LEU A 59 -6.63 21.66 0.85
CA LEU A 59 -5.93 20.41 1.15
C LEU A 59 -6.82 19.47 1.98
N SER A 60 -7.48 19.99 3.02
CA SER A 60 -8.39 19.20 3.83
C SER A 60 -9.52 18.57 3.01
N LYS A 61 -10.07 19.30 2.04
CA LYS A 61 -11.12 18.76 1.14
C LYS A 61 -10.54 17.69 0.22
N THR A 62 -9.40 17.97 -0.41
CA THR A 62 -8.75 17.02 -1.32
C THR A 62 -8.34 15.73 -0.61
N VAL A 63 -7.84 15.83 0.63
CA VAL A 63 -7.52 14.65 1.47
C VAL A 63 -8.79 13.84 1.75
N GLN A 64 -9.93 14.47 2.04
CA GLN A 64 -11.19 13.75 2.20
C GLN A 64 -11.61 13.03 0.90
N ASP A 65 -11.36 13.63 -0.27
CA ASP A 65 -11.67 13.00 -1.55
C ASP A 65 -10.74 11.80 -1.84
N VAL A 66 -9.46 11.88 -1.45
CA VAL A 66 -8.53 10.74 -1.47
C VAL A 66 -9.01 9.64 -0.52
N GLN A 67 -9.38 9.97 0.71
CA GLN A 67 -9.87 9.00 1.69
C GLN A 67 -11.13 8.30 1.19
N LYS A 68 -12.10 9.05 0.65
CA LYS A 68 -13.34 8.51 0.04
C LYS A 68 -13.11 7.64 -1.21
N SER A 69 -11.89 7.57 -1.72
CA SER A 69 -11.52 6.75 -2.85
C SER A 69 -10.39 5.76 -2.50
N THR A 70 -10.11 5.58 -1.21
CA THR A 70 -9.14 4.61 -0.73
C THR A 70 -9.84 3.34 -0.29
N LEU A 71 -9.44 2.21 -0.87
CA LEU A 71 -9.95 0.89 -0.51
C LEU A 71 -9.00 0.24 0.49
N THR A 72 -9.54 -0.46 1.48
CA THR A 72 -8.72 -1.31 2.35
C THR A 72 -8.83 -2.75 1.86
N VAL A 73 -7.71 -3.32 1.42
CA VAL A 73 -7.62 -4.71 0.97
C VAL A 73 -6.90 -5.53 2.03
N THR A 74 -7.50 -6.64 2.45
CA THR A 74 -6.86 -7.61 3.34
C THR A 74 -6.37 -8.80 2.54
N LEU A 75 -5.07 -9.06 2.63
CA LEU A 75 -4.40 -10.19 1.99
C LEU A 75 -3.99 -11.22 3.03
N GLU A 76 -4.17 -12.50 2.73
CA GLU A 76 -3.74 -13.64 3.53
C GLU A 76 -2.70 -14.45 2.77
N GLY A 77 -1.65 -14.88 3.49
CA GLY A 77 -0.60 -15.75 2.96
C GLY A 77 -1.17 -17.05 2.41
N LEU A 78 -0.65 -17.49 1.26
CA LEU A 78 -1.01 -18.77 0.68
C LEU A 78 -0.27 -19.90 1.40
N ARG A 79 -0.80 -21.12 1.23
CA ARG A 79 -0.05 -22.31 1.63
C ARG A 79 1.20 -22.42 0.76
N ALA A 80 2.30 -22.87 1.36
CA ALA A 80 3.60 -22.95 0.69
C ALA A 80 3.57 -23.65 -0.67
N ASN A 81 2.82 -24.77 -0.80
CA ASN A 81 2.66 -25.48 -2.07
C ASN A 81 1.98 -24.61 -3.14
N GLU A 82 0.95 -23.87 -2.78
CA GLU A 82 0.22 -23.01 -3.71
C GLU A 82 1.10 -21.84 -4.17
N TRP A 83 1.78 -21.18 -3.23
CA TRP A 83 2.73 -20.12 -3.54
C TRP A 83 3.84 -20.60 -4.49
N ASN A 84 4.45 -21.75 -4.20
CA ASN A 84 5.50 -22.33 -5.05
C ASN A 84 4.99 -22.62 -6.46
N GLN A 85 3.75 -23.11 -6.62
CA GLN A 85 3.17 -23.33 -7.95
C GLN A 85 2.97 -22.01 -8.71
N LEU A 86 2.59 -20.93 -8.04
CA LEU A 86 2.47 -19.62 -8.69
C LEU A 86 3.84 -19.09 -9.14
N ILE A 87 4.86 -19.18 -8.28
CA ILE A 87 6.23 -18.78 -8.62
C ILE A 87 6.74 -19.55 -9.83
N LEU A 88 6.54 -20.88 -9.87
CA LEU A 88 6.96 -21.70 -11.01
C LEU A 88 6.24 -21.32 -12.31
N ARG A 89 4.93 -21.01 -12.26
CA ARG A 89 4.16 -20.57 -13.43
C ARG A 89 4.58 -19.19 -13.96
N CYS A 90 5.20 -18.38 -13.11
CA CYS A 90 5.67 -17.03 -13.42
C CYS A 90 7.17 -16.96 -13.69
N THR A 91 7.89 -18.07 -13.61
CA THR A 91 9.34 -18.10 -13.82
C THR A 91 9.66 -18.81 -15.14
N SER A 92 10.41 -18.15 -16.00
CA SER A 92 10.94 -18.71 -17.25
C SER A 92 12.47 -18.75 -17.21
N MET A 93 13.07 -19.58 -18.07
CA MET A 93 14.51 -19.58 -18.32
C MET A 93 14.78 -18.90 -19.64
N GLU A 94 15.49 -17.77 -19.61
CA GLU A 94 15.89 -17.02 -20.80
C GLU A 94 17.41 -16.88 -20.79
N ASN A 95 18.08 -17.42 -21.82
CA ASN A 95 19.55 -17.38 -21.95
C ASN A 95 20.30 -17.93 -20.72
N GLY A 96 19.78 -18.98 -20.09
CA GLY A 96 20.37 -19.59 -18.89
C GLY A 96 20.17 -18.78 -17.61
N ARG A 97 19.44 -17.66 -17.66
CA ARG A 97 19.04 -16.87 -16.48
C ARG A 97 17.56 -17.10 -16.18
N GLN A 98 17.24 -17.17 -14.89
CA GLN A 98 15.85 -17.14 -14.45
C GLN A 98 15.30 -15.73 -14.60
N SER A 99 14.19 -15.60 -15.33
CA SER A 99 13.38 -14.39 -15.40
C SER A 99 12.05 -14.67 -14.72
N ARG A 100 11.55 -13.71 -13.94
CA ARG A 100 10.26 -13.83 -13.25
C ARG A 100 9.32 -12.72 -13.70
N ASP A 101 8.17 -13.10 -14.23
CA ASP A 101 7.10 -12.18 -14.60
C ASP A 101 6.33 -11.76 -13.34
N MET A 102 6.75 -10.63 -12.79
CA MET A 102 6.18 -10.07 -11.56
C MET A 102 4.74 -9.60 -11.74
N ASN A 103 4.39 -9.08 -12.92
CA ASN A 103 3.02 -8.65 -13.22
C ASN A 103 2.08 -9.85 -13.30
N ARG A 104 2.51 -10.92 -13.97
CA ARG A 104 1.75 -12.18 -13.98
C ARG A 104 1.64 -12.78 -12.59
N LEU A 105 2.69 -12.68 -11.78
CA LEU A 105 2.65 -13.14 -10.39
C LEU A 105 1.61 -12.39 -9.58
N LEU A 106 1.55 -11.05 -9.69
CA LEU A 106 0.53 -10.23 -9.04
C LEU A 106 -0.88 -10.68 -9.46
N GLN A 107 -1.12 -10.79 -10.77
CA GLN A 107 -2.42 -11.16 -11.35
C GLN A 107 -2.90 -12.54 -10.92
N LEU A 108 -1.98 -13.48 -10.65
CA LEU A 108 -2.33 -14.82 -10.18
C LEU A 108 -2.44 -14.91 -8.65
N ALA A 109 -1.55 -14.23 -7.91
CA ALA A 109 -1.46 -14.34 -6.46
C ALA A 109 -2.50 -13.48 -5.75
N PHE A 110 -2.69 -12.22 -6.17
CA PHE A 110 -3.56 -11.29 -5.48
C PHE A 110 -5.00 -11.80 -5.31
N PRO A 111 -5.69 -12.33 -6.35
CA PRO A 111 -7.05 -12.82 -6.19
C PRO A 111 -7.15 -14.02 -5.24
N ARG A 112 -6.10 -14.84 -5.14
CA ARG A 112 -6.05 -16.02 -4.26
C ARG A 112 -5.77 -15.65 -2.81
N MET A 113 -5.01 -14.57 -2.61
CA MET A 113 -4.67 -14.04 -1.29
C MET A 113 -5.75 -13.10 -0.76
N LEU A 114 -6.68 -12.66 -1.61
CA LEU A 114 -7.70 -11.70 -1.25
C LEU A 114 -8.67 -12.30 -0.23
N ARG A 115 -8.64 -11.77 0.99
CA ARG A 115 -9.53 -12.17 2.08
C ARG A 115 -10.73 -11.24 2.22
N ALA A 116 -10.51 -9.94 2.06
CA ALA A 116 -11.57 -8.94 2.16
C ALA A 116 -11.20 -7.66 1.40
N ILE A 117 -12.21 -6.98 0.86
CA ILE A 117 -12.11 -5.58 0.41
C ILE A 117 -13.13 -4.78 1.24
N LYS A 118 -12.70 -3.62 1.72
CA LYS A 118 -13.58 -2.66 2.39
C LYS A 118 -13.55 -1.32 1.67
N ASP A 119 -14.70 -0.69 1.62
CA ASP A 119 -14.83 0.69 1.18
C ASP A 119 -14.23 1.66 2.23
N PRO A 120 -14.14 2.97 1.93
CA PRO A 120 -13.59 3.97 2.85
C PRO A 120 -14.30 4.08 4.21
N VAL A 121 -15.55 3.61 4.32
CA VAL A 121 -16.31 3.64 5.58
C VAL A 121 -16.24 2.29 6.31
N GLY A 122 -15.42 1.36 5.83
CA GLY A 122 -15.16 0.06 6.42
C GLY A 122 -16.20 -1.01 6.06
N LYS A 123 -17.12 -0.73 5.14
CA LYS A 123 -18.13 -1.68 4.70
C LYS A 123 -17.50 -2.70 3.75
N ALA A 124 -17.77 -3.98 3.99
CA ALA A 124 -17.31 -5.05 3.12
C ALA A 124 -17.88 -4.88 1.70
N MET A 125 -17.03 -5.05 0.70
CA MET A 125 -17.37 -5.04 -0.71
C MET A 125 -17.27 -6.46 -1.26
N GLU A 126 -18.19 -6.83 -2.15
CA GLU A 126 -18.04 -8.06 -2.92
C GLU A 126 -16.94 -7.87 -3.98
N ALA A 127 -16.02 -8.84 -4.05
CA ALA A 127 -14.91 -8.84 -4.98
C ALA A 127 -15.18 -9.86 -6.10
N SER A 128 -15.79 -9.41 -7.20
CA SER A 128 -15.93 -10.25 -8.39
C SER A 128 -14.58 -10.37 -9.12
N PRO A 129 -14.32 -11.46 -9.87
CA PRO A 129 -13.10 -11.60 -10.67
C PRO A 129 -12.84 -10.39 -11.59
N GLU A 130 -13.89 -9.83 -12.18
CA GLU A 130 -13.82 -8.66 -13.05
C GLU A 130 -13.43 -7.41 -12.27
N SER A 131 -14.05 -7.18 -11.11
CA SER A 131 -13.71 -6.02 -10.26
C SER A 131 -12.27 -6.07 -9.76
N VAL A 132 -11.77 -7.27 -9.39
CA VAL A 132 -10.39 -7.47 -8.95
C VAL A 132 -9.43 -7.23 -10.10
N LYS A 133 -9.76 -7.73 -11.30
CA LYS A 133 -8.97 -7.44 -12.51
C LYS A 133 -8.92 -5.95 -12.81
N THR A 134 -10.06 -5.25 -12.77
CA THR A 134 -10.11 -3.80 -12.99
C THR A 134 -9.28 -3.04 -11.95
N LEU A 135 -9.33 -3.47 -10.68
CA LEU A 135 -8.49 -2.89 -9.63
C LEU A 135 -7.00 -3.07 -9.97
N LEU A 136 -6.58 -4.29 -10.27
CA LEU A 136 -5.18 -4.59 -10.60
C LEU A 136 -4.69 -3.85 -11.84
N ASP A 137 -5.52 -3.75 -12.88
CA ASP A 137 -5.21 -3.03 -14.12
C ASP A 137 -5.14 -1.49 -13.89
N SER A 138 -5.71 -0.98 -12.79
CA SER A 138 -5.71 0.45 -12.44
C SER A 138 -4.55 0.89 -11.55
N LEU A 139 -3.76 -0.07 -11.02
CA LEU A 139 -2.66 0.24 -10.11
C LEU A 139 -1.52 0.95 -10.83
N THR A 140 -0.87 1.88 -10.13
CA THR A 140 0.41 2.43 -10.60
C THR A 140 1.53 1.41 -10.41
N ASP A 141 2.67 1.63 -11.08
CA ASP A 141 3.88 0.80 -10.90
C ASP A 141 4.34 0.77 -9.42
N SER A 142 4.21 1.90 -8.71
CA SER A 142 4.57 2.00 -7.29
C SER A 142 3.65 1.16 -6.41
N GLN A 143 2.33 1.24 -6.62
CA GLN A 143 1.35 0.43 -5.88
C GLN A 143 1.52 -1.07 -6.20
N THR A 144 1.79 -1.38 -7.47
CA THR A 144 2.11 -2.74 -7.93
C THR A 144 3.31 -3.31 -7.20
N ALA A 145 4.40 -2.55 -7.10
CA ALA A 145 5.62 -2.97 -6.40
C ALA A 145 5.40 -3.17 -4.90
N GLU A 146 4.65 -2.29 -4.24
CA GLU A 146 4.33 -2.38 -2.81
C GLU A 146 3.45 -3.60 -2.49
N ILE A 147 2.42 -3.84 -3.30
CA ILE A 147 1.55 -5.01 -3.14
C ILE A 147 2.34 -6.30 -3.42
N LEU A 148 3.21 -6.32 -4.43
CA LEU A 148 4.09 -7.46 -4.69
C LEU A 148 5.06 -7.75 -3.55
N THR A 149 5.56 -6.71 -2.90
CA THR A 149 6.42 -6.85 -1.71
C THR A 149 5.62 -7.47 -0.57
N THR A 150 4.43 -6.93 -0.30
CA THR A 150 3.50 -7.46 0.71
C THR A 150 3.15 -8.93 0.45
N ILE A 151 2.85 -9.28 -0.80
CA ILE A 151 2.58 -10.67 -1.21
C ILE A 151 3.78 -11.56 -0.92
N GLN A 152 5.00 -11.12 -1.23
CA GLN A 152 6.20 -11.91 -0.95
C GLN A 152 6.44 -12.09 0.54
N GLU A 153 6.28 -11.04 1.34
CA GLU A 153 6.44 -11.10 2.81
C GLU A 153 5.46 -12.07 3.45
N LEU A 154 4.18 -12.02 3.06
CA LEU A 154 3.15 -12.92 3.58
C LEU A 154 3.40 -14.40 3.23
N ASN A 155 4.12 -14.67 2.14
CA ASN A 155 4.40 -16.04 1.69
C ASN A 155 5.83 -16.50 2.03
N THR A 156 6.64 -15.65 2.65
CA THR A 156 8.01 -16.01 3.05
C THR A 156 8.00 -16.52 4.49
N PRO A 157 8.46 -17.77 4.74
CA PRO A 157 8.48 -18.31 6.08
C PRO A 157 9.48 -17.56 6.96
N VAL A 158 9.01 -17.07 8.10
CA VAL A 158 9.87 -16.54 9.17
C VAL A 158 10.29 -17.71 10.05
N THR A 159 11.58 -18.07 9.99
CA THR A 159 12.11 -19.26 10.67
C THR A 159 12.64 -18.99 12.07
N SER A 160 12.72 -17.72 12.48
CA SER A 160 13.18 -17.32 13.82
C SER A 160 12.70 -15.91 14.17
N LEU A 161 12.66 -15.60 15.47
CA LEU A 161 12.40 -14.25 15.95
C LEU A 161 13.55 -13.31 15.55
N PRO A 162 13.27 -12.02 15.24
CA PRO A 162 14.32 -11.04 14.99
C PRO A 162 15.30 -10.95 16.17
N LYS A 163 16.60 -10.86 15.87
CA LYS A 163 17.65 -10.82 16.90
C LYS A 163 17.47 -9.62 17.84
N GLU A 164 17.01 -8.50 17.30
CA GLU A 164 16.72 -7.27 18.03
C GLU A 164 15.63 -7.50 19.09
N THR A 165 14.62 -8.32 18.78
CA THR A 165 13.57 -8.71 19.74
C THR A 165 14.16 -9.53 20.88
N LEU A 166 15.03 -10.48 20.56
CA LEU A 166 15.69 -11.33 21.56
C LEU A 166 16.65 -10.51 22.44
N THR A 167 17.39 -9.56 21.85
CA THR A 167 18.29 -8.65 22.58
C THR A 167 17.52 -7.72 23.50
N LEU A 168 16.40 -7.14 23.04
CA LEU A 168 15.53 -6.31 23.88
C LEU A 168 14.99 -7.11 25.06
N LEU A 169 14.48 -8.31 24.83
CA LEU A 169 13.96 -9.17 25.90
C LEU A 169 15.06 -9.58 26.89
N ALA A 170 16.28 -9.83 26.42
CA ALA A 170 17.42 -10.10 27.28
C ALA A 170 17.84 -8.88 28.13
N SER A 171 17.61 -7.66 27.64
CA SER A 171 17.91 -6.41 28.37
C SER A 171 16.86 -6.00 29.40
N LEU A 172 15.67 -6.61 29.36
CA LEU A 172 14.58 -6.37 30.31
C LEU A 172 14.61 -7.32 31.52
N ASN A 173 15.50 -8.32 31.50
CA ASN A 173 15.74 -9.28 32.59
C ASN A 173 17.07 -8.99 33.27
#